data_AF-A0A8C0RZS4-F1
#
_entry.id   AF-A0A8C0RZS4-F1
#
_cell.length_a   1.000
_cell.length_b   1.000
_cell.length_c   1.000
_cell.angle_alpha   90.00
_cell.angle_beta   90.00
_cell.angle_gamma   90.00
#
_symmetry.space_group_name_H-M   'P 1'
#
loop_
_entity.id
_entity.type
_entity.pdbx_description
1 polymer ?
#
loop_
_entity_poly.entity_id
_entity_poly.type
_entity_poly.pdbx_seq_one_letter_code
_entity_poly.pdbx_strand_id
1 'polypeptide(L)'
;MFHCIPLWRCNRHVETIDKRHCSLVYVPEEIYRYARSLEELLLDANQLRELPEQFFQLVKLRKLGLSDNEIQRLPPEIANFMQLVELDVSRNDIPEIPESISFCKALQIADFSGNPLTRLPESFPELQNLTCLSVNDISLQSLPENIGNLYNLASLELRENLLTYLPDSLTQLRRLEELDLGNNEIYNLPESIGALLHLKDLWLDGNQLSELPQEIGNLKNLLCLDVSENRLERLPEEISGLTSLTDLVISQNLLEMIPDGIGKLKKLSILKVDQNRLTQLPEAVGDCESLTELVLTENQLLTLPKSIGKLKKLSNLNADRNKLVSLPKEIGGCCSLTVFCVRDNRLTRLPAEVSQATELHVLDVAGNRLLHLPLSTALKLKALWLSDNQSQPLLTFQTDTDHTTGEKILTCVLLPQLPSEPTCQENLPRCGALESLVSDVPDEAWNERAVNRVSAIRFLEDERDDEDNETRTLLRRATPHPGELKNMKKTVENLRNDMNAAKGLDSNKNEVNHAIDRVTTSV
;
A
#
# COMPACT_ATOMS: atom_id res chain seq x y z
N MET A 1 -12.56 -40.60 -64.02
CA MET A 1 -11.96 -39.27 -64.23
C MET A 1 -11.88 -38.60 -62.86
N PHE A 2 -10.65 -38.51 -62.36
CA PHE A 2 -10.09 -37.76 -61.23
C PHE A 2 -10.95 -37.37 -60.01
N HIS A 3 -10.43 -37.82 -58.85
CA HIS A 3 -10.65 -37.29 -57.51
C HIS A 3 -10.63 -35.76 -57.43
N CYS A 4 -11.61 -35.18 -56.75
CA CYS A 4 -11.42 -33.95 -55.99
C CYS A 4 -11.39 -34.29 -54.50
N ILE A 5 -10.18 -34.62 -54.02
CA ILE A 5 -9.83 -34.48 -52.61
C ILE A 5 -9.85 -32.98 -52.33
N PRO A 6 -10.56 -32.47 -51.30
CA PRO A 6 -10.31 -31.13 -50.80
C PRO A 6 -8.96 -31.15 -50.08
N LEU A 7 -7.88 -31.05 -50.86
CA LEU A 7 -6.60 -30.54 -50.39
C LEU A 7 -6.87 -29.10 -49.91
N TRP A 8 -6.13 -28.66 -48.89
CA TRP A 8 -6.28 -27.39 -48.13
C TRP A 8 -6.91 -27.54 -46.73
N ARG A 9 -6.63 -28.65 -46.03
CA ARG A 9 -6.40 -28.58 -44.57
C ARG A 9 -4.93 -28.24 -44.33
N CYS A 10 -4.56 -26.99 -44.50
CA CYS A 10 -3.34 -26.49 -43.91
C CYS A 10 -3.57 -26.48 -42.39
N ASN A 11 -3.09 -27.50 -41.68
CA ASN A 11 -2.77 -27.34 -40.26
C ASN A 11 -1.66 -26.30 -40.19
N ARG A 12 -2.04 -25.01 -40.26
CA ARG A 12 -1.12 -23.92 -39.99
C ARG A 12 -0.67 -24.12 -38.54
N HIS A 13 0.64 -24.23 -38.37
CA HIS A 13 1.27 -24.25 -37.07
C HIS A 13 0.99 -22.89 -36.42
N VAL A 14 0.18 -22.90 -35.38
CA VAL A 14 -0.17 -21.71 -34.60
C VAL A 14 0.28 -21.97 -33.18
N GLU A 15 1.21 -21.14 -32.72
CA GLU A 15 1.82 -21.22 -31.38
C GLU A 15 1.13 -20.27 -30.41
N THR A 16 0.65 -19.12 -30.88
CA THR A 16 0.00 -18.11 -30.03
C THR A 16 -1.38 -17.74 -30.58
N ILE A 17 -2.37 -17.69 -29.69
CA ILE A 17 -3.69 -17.12 -29.96
C ILE A 17 -3.98 -16.05 -28.90
N ASP A 18 -4.26 -14.84 -29.38
CA ASP A 18 -4.75 -13.73 -28.56
C ASP A 18 -6.19 -13.41 -28.92
N LYS A 19 -7.07 -13.55 -27.93
CA LYS A 19 -8.51 -13.30 -27.99
C LYS A 19 -8.98 -12.52 -26.78
N ARG A 20 -8.13 -11.64 -26.25
CA ARG A 20 -8.49 -10.73 -25.16
C ARG A 20 -9.55 -9.71 -25.60
N HIS A 21 -10.40 -9.27 -24.68
CA HIS A 21 -11.42 -8.24 -24.93
C HIS A 21 -12.34 -8.53 -26.13
N CYS A 22 -12.65 -9.80 -26.39
CA CYS A 22 -13.43 -10.23 -27.55
C CYS A 22 -14.91 -10.48 -27.22
N SER A 23 -15.34 -10.22 -25.97
CA SER A 23 -16.68 -10.50 -25.46
C SER A 23 -17.11 -11.96 -25.69
N LEU A 24 -16.16 -12.89 -25.55
CA LEU A 24 -16.41 -14.32 -25.72
C LEU A 24 -17.21 -14.88 -24.54
N VAL A 25 -18.30 -15.58 -24.83
CA VAL A 25 -19.12 -16.28 -23.83
C VAL A 25 -18.69 -17.75 -23.66
N TYR A 26 -18.04 -18.30 -24.68
CA TYR A 26 -17.49 -19.66 -24.70
C TYR A 26 -16.14 -19.67 -25.42
N VAL A 27 -15.31 -20.67 -25.13
CA VAL A 27 -14.04 -20.86 -25.82
C VAL A 27 -14.30 -21.23 -27.29
N PRO A 28 -13.78 -20.48 -28.28
CA PRO A 28 -14.02 -20.78 -29.69
C PRO A 28 -13.50 -22.16 -30.12
N GLU A 29 -14.36 -22.97 -30.75
CA GLU A 29 -14.05 -24.31 -31.30
C GLU A 29 -12.83 -24.35 -32.24
N GLU A 30 -12.53 -23.21 -32.88
CA GLU A 30 -11.38 -23.05 -33.77
C GLU A 30 -10.05 -23.26 -33.06
N ILE A 31 -9.96 -22.97 -31.75
CA ILE A 31 -8.76 -23.12 -30.93
C ILE A 31 -8.32 -24.59 -30.91
N TYR A 32 -9.26 -25.53 -30.82
CA TYR A 32 -8.97 -26.97 -30.73
C TYR A 32 -8.31 -27.53 -31.99
N ARG A 33 -8.40 -26.83 -33.13
CA ARG A 33 -7.69 -27.21 -34.36
C ARG A 33 -6.17 -27.12 -34.21
N TYR A 34 -5.69 -26.32 -33.26
CA TYR A 34 -4.28 -26.05 -32.98
C TYR A 34 -3.76 -26.79 -31.75
N ALA A 35 -4.50 -27.77 -31.21
CA ALA A 35 -4.15 -28.48 -29.97
C ALA A 35 -2.75 -29.14 -29.96
N ARG A 36 -2.16 -29.36 -31.14
CA ARG A 36 -0.81 -29.95 -31.29
C ARG A 36 0.33 -28.93 -31.34
N SER A 37 0.03 -27.64 -31.52
CA SER A 37 1.02 -26.57 -31.72
C SER A 37 0.87 -25.39 -30.76
N LEU A 38 -0.31 -25.19 -30.18
CA LEU A 38 -0.61 -24.01 -29.36
C LEU A 38 0.18 -24.03 -28.04
N GLU A 39 1.01 -23.02 -27.85
CA GLU A 39 1.83 -22.79 -26.65
C GLU A 39 1.32 -21.62 -25.81
N GLU A 40 0.67 -20.63 -26.42
CA GLU A 40 0.17 -19.44 -25.73
C GLU A 40 -1.29 -19.18 -26.10
N LEU A 41 -2.13 -19.04 -25.08
CA LEU A 41 -3.55 -18.74 -25.25
C LEU A 41 -3.96 -17.64 -24.28
N LEU A 42 -4.33 -16.49 -24.82
CA LEU A 42 -4.79 -15.33 -24.06
C LEU A 42 -6.28 -15.10 -24.32
N LEU A 43 -7.08 -15.28 -23.28
CA LEU A 43 -8.54 -15.20 -23.26
C LEU A 43 -9.03 -14.22 -22.19
N ASP A 44 -8.16 -13.31 -21.75
CA ASP A 44 -8.44 -12.32 -20.71
C ASP A 44 -9.58 -11.35 -21.09
N ALA A 45 -10.26 -10.82 -20.08
CA ALA A 45 -11.33 -9.82 -20.24
C ALA A 45 -12.43 -10.27 -21.22
N ASN A 46 -13.01 -11.43 -20.94
CA ASN A 46 -14.14 -12.02 -21.68
C ASN A 46 -15.28 -12.35 -20.69
N GLN A 47 -16.22 -13.20 -21.09
CA GLN A 47 -17.40 -13.62 -20.31
C GLN A 47 -17.46 -15.15 -20.21
N LEU A 48 -16.28 -15.80 -20.13
CA LEU A 48 -16.18 -17.25 -20.06
C LEU A 48 -16.63 -17.74 -18.69
N ARG A 49 -17.59 -18.66 -18.65
CA ARG A 49 -18.10 -19.26 -17.40
C ARG A 49 -17.53 -20.63 -17.07
N GLU A 50 -17.21 -21.38 -18.12
CA GLU A 50 -16.73 -22.75 -18.02
C GLU A 50 -15.64 -23.03 -19.06
N LEU A 51 -14.74 -23.93 -18.70
CA LEU A 51 -13.72 -24.47 -19.59
C LEU A 51 -14.13 -25.91 -19.95
N PRO A 52 -14.44 -26.22 -21.22
CA PRO A 52 -14.90 -27.55 -21.61
C PRO A 52 -13.76 -28.58 -21.54
N GLU A 53 -14.07 -29.87 -21.39
CA GLU A 53 -13.06 -30.94 -21.26
C GLU A 53 -12.01 -30.95 -22.38
N GLN A 54 -12.42 -30.61 -23.62
CA GLN A 54 -11.53 -30.53 -24.78
C GLN A 54 -10.46 -29.45 -24.64
N PHE A 55 -10.71 -28.41 -23.83
CA PHE A 55 -9.74 -27.37 -23.50
C PHE A 55 -8.48 -27.93 -22.87
N PHE A 56 -8.63 -28.92 -21.99
CA PHE A 56 -7.53 -29.55 -21.28
C PHE A 56 -6.74 -30.56 -22.13
N GLN A 57 -7.03 -30.63 -23.44
CA GLN A 57 -6.24 -31.38 -24.43
C GLN A 57 -5.17 -30.52 -25.10
N LEU A 58 -5.12 -29.21 -24.81
CA LEU A 58 -4.09 -28.27 -25.27
C LEU A 58 -2.75 -28.47 -24.52
N VAL A 59 -2.22 -29.68 -24.54
CA VAL A 59 -1.08 -30.15 -23.70
C VAL A 59 0.26 -29.45 -23.96
N LYS A 60 0.33 -28.62 -25.01
CA LYS A 60 1.50 -27.82 -25.38
C LYS A 60 1.49 -26.41 -24.78
N LEU A 61 0.41 -26.02 -24.11
CA LEU A 61 0.31 -24.71 -23.47
C LEU A 61 1.44 -24.50 -22.45
N ARG A 62 2.09 -23.36 -22.61
CA ARG A 62 3.12 -22.76 -21.75
C ARG A 62 2.62 -21.49 -21.09
N LYS A 63 1.74 -20.73 -21.75
CA LYS A 63 1.13 -19.52 -21.19
C LYS A 63 -0.38 -19.56 -21.39
N LEU A 64 -1.12 -19.36 -20.29
CA LEU A 64 -2.57 -19.31 -20.30
C LEU A 64 -3.07 -18.09 -19.53
N GLY A 65 -3.66 -17.13 -20.25
CA GLY A 65 -4.33 -15.97 -19.70
C GLY A 65 -5.84 -16.15 -19.74
N LEU A 66 -6.49 -16.09 -18.58
CA LEU A 66 -7.92 -16.22 -18.36
C LEU A 66 -8.44 -15.16 -17.38
N SER A 67 -7.65 -14.10 -17.14
CA SER A 67 -8.02 -13.05 -16.19
C SER A 67 -9.31 -12.33 -16.60
N ASP A 68 -10.02 -11.71 -15.65
CA ASP A 68 -11.23 -10.92 -15.93
C ASP A 68 -12.28 -11.71 -16.73
N ASN A 69 -12.77 -12.82 -16.17
CA ASN A 69 -13.82 -13.65 -16.74
C ASN A 69 -14.86 -14.03 -15.65
N GLU A 70 -15.79 -14.94 -15.95
CA GLU A 70 -16.83 -15.44 -15.02
C GLU A 70 -16.59 -16.93 -14.68
N ILE A 71 -15.34 -17.41 -14.70
CA ILE A 71 -15.02 -18.85 -14.59
C ILE A 71 -15.35 -19.35 -13.18
N GLN A 72 -16.23 -20.33 -13.09
CA GLN A 72 -16.78 -20.80 -11.81
C GLN A 72 -15.99 -21.94 -11.17
N ARG A 73 -15.11 -22.61 -11.92
CA ARG A 73 -14.31 -23.74 -11.43
C ARG A 73 -13.07 -23.98 -12.27
N LEU A 74 -11.99 -24.37 -11.60
CA LEU A 74 -10.81 -24.96 -12.23
C LEU A 74 -10.87 -26.48 -12.02
N PRO A 75 -11.17 -27.29 -13.04
CA PRO A 75 -11.38 -28.72 -12.85
C PRO A 75 -10.06 -29.50 -12.78
N PRO A 76 -10.04 -30.73 -12.24
CA PRO A 76 -8.80 -31.48 -12.00
C PRO A 76 -7.94 -31.72 -13.26
N GLU A 77 -8.55 -31.70 -14.44
CA GLU A 77 -7.92 -31.81 -15.76
C GLU A 77 -6.89 -30.72 -16.04
N ILE A 78 -6.82 -29.66 -15.23
CA ILE A 78 -5.71 -28.68 -15.26
C ILE A 78 -4.33 -29.36 -15.17
N ALA A 79 -4.25 -30.53 -14.53
CA ALA A 79 -3.06 -31.39 -14.46
C ALA A 79 -2.50 -31.81 -15.83
N ASN A 80 -3.29 -31.72 -16.91
CA ASN A 80 -2.83 -32.03 -18.25
C ASN A 80 -1.86 -30.98 -18.82
N PHE A 81 -1.86 -29.74 -18.30
CA PHE A 81 -0.96 -28.68 -18.74
C PHE A 81 0.42 -28.79 -18.06
N MET A 82 1.08 -29.94 -18.22
CA MET A 82 2.37 -30.23 -17.60
C MET A 82 3.51 -29.29 -18.06
N GLN A 83 3.32 -28.59 -19.20
CA GLN A 83 4.27 -27.63 -19.76
C GLN A 83 3.92 -26.18 -19.44
N LEU A 84 2.85 -25.95 -18.67
CA LEU A 84 2.40 -24.61 -18.31
C LEU A 84 3.44 -23.93 -17.43
N VAL A 85 3.89 -22.76 -17.85
CA VAL A 85 4.86 -21.91 -17.18
C VAL A 85 4.18 -20.71 -16.53
N GLU A 86 3.17 -20.16 -17.18
CA GLU A 86 2.40 -19.00 -16.72
C GLU A 86 0.90 -19.30 -16.76
N LEU A 87 0.25 -19.13 -15.62
CA LEU A 87 -1.19 -19.25 -15.47
C LEU A 87 -1.72 -17.98 -14.80
N ASP A 88 -2.59 -17.25 -15.49
CA ASP A 88 -3.35 -16.16 -14.92
C ASP A 88 -4.84 -16.52 -15.00
N VAL A 89 -5.45 -16.73 -13.85
CA VAL A 89 -6.90 -16.94 -13.68
C VAL A 89 -7.49 -15.91 -12.71
N SER A 90 -6.81 -14.78 -12.55
CA SER A 90 -7.23 -13.73 -11.64
C SER A 90 -8.60 -13.14 -12.02
N ARG A 91 -9.31 -12.54 -11.05
CA ARG A 91 -10.60 -11.87 -11.25
C ARG A 91 -11.63 -12.77 -11.95
N ASN A 92 -11.92 -13.90 -11.31
CA ASN A 92 -12.91 -14.89 -11.72
C ASN A 92 -13.75 -15.34 -10.52
N ASP A 93 -14.65 -16.31 -10.71
CA ASP A 93 -15.55 -16.85 -9.69
C ASP A 93 -15.09 -18.22 -9.15
N ILE A 94 -13.78 -18.51 -9.12
CA ILE A 94 -13.24 -19.82 -8.75
C ILE A 94 -13.22 -19.98 -7.22
N PRO A 95 -13.97 -20.92 -6.61
CA PRO A 95 -14.05 -21.06 -5.15
C PRO A 95 -12.94 -21.94 -4.56
N GLU A 96 -12.33 -22.81 -5.37
CA GLU A 96 -11.25 -23.71 -4.95
C GLU A 96 -10.26 -23.99 -6.09
N ILE A 97 -8.98 -24.18 -5.73
CA ILE A 97 -7.95 -24.71 -6.63
C ILE A 97 -7.85 -26.22 -6.37
N PRO A 98 -7.95 -27.09 -7.40
CA PRO A 98 -7.89 -28.53 -7.21
C PRO A 98 -6.48 -28.99 -6.79
N GLU A 99 -6.39 -30.02 -5.96
CA GLU A 99 -5.10 -30.63 -5.52
C GLU A 99 -4.24 -31.10 -6.70
N SER A 100 -4.84 -31.38 -7.86
CA SER A 100 -4.15 -31.79 -9.08
C SER A 100 -3.35 -30.66 -9.75
N ILE A 101 -3.48 -29.41 -9.28
CA ILE A 101 -2.64 -28.31 -9.78
C ILE A 101 -1.15 -28.62 -9.61
N SER A 102 -0.77 -29.42 -8.60
CA SER A 102 0.62 -29.83 -8.33
C SER A 102 1.29 -30.60 -9.49
N PHE A 103 0.51 -31.13 -10.44
CA PHE A 103 1.04 -31.77 -11.64
C PHE A 103 1.56 -30.77 -12.69
N CYS A 104 1.22 -29.48 -12.57
CA CYS A 104 1.74 -28.40 -13.43
C CYS A 104 3.19 -28.05 -13.03
N LYS A 105 4.10 -29.03 -13.08
CA LYS A 105 5.47 -28.90 -12.52
C LYS A 105 6.34 -27.86 -13.22
N ALA A 106 5.97 -27.42 -14.42
CA ALA A 106 6.68 -26.36 -15.14
C ALA A 106 6.27 -24.94 -14.69
N LEU A 107 5.24 -24.81 -13.83
CA LEU A 107 4.64 -23.53 -13.48
C LEU A 107 5.64 -22.68 -12.71
N GLN A 108 5.84 -21.45 -13.19
CA GLN A 108 6.75 -20.44 -12.62
C GLN A 108 5.98 -19.22 -12.15
N ILE A 109 4.96 -18.80 -12.90
CA ILE A 109 4.15 -17.64 -12.60
C ILE A 109 2.70 -18.10 -12.47
N ALA A 110 2.08 -17.79 -11.33
CA ALA A 110 0.68 -18.10 -11.10
C ALA A 110 -0.03 -16.91 -10.44
N ASP A 111 -1.11 -16.44 -11.05
CA ASP A 111 -1.99 -15.43 -10.48
C ASP A 111 -3.40 -16.02 -10.30
N PHE A 112 -3.83 -16.07 -9.04
CA PHE A 112 -5.16 -16.50 -8.61
C PHE A 112 -5.95 -15.37 -7.93
N SER A 113 -5.44 -14.14 -7.96
CA SER A 113 -5.98 -12.99 -7.22
C SER A 113 -7.43 -12.69 -7.61
N GLY A 114 -8.21 -12.10 -6.69
CA GLY A 114 -9.59 -11.68 -6.97
C GLY A 114 -10.55 -12.83 -7.30
N ASN A 115 -10.30 -14.01 -6.71
CA ASN A 115 -11.21 -15.15 -6.73
C ASN A 115 -11.73 -15.43 -5.31
N PRO A 116 -12.93 -16.01 -5.12
CA PRO A 116 -13.45 -16.36 -3.79
C PRO A 116 -12.77 -17.60 -3.15
N LEU A 117 -11.44 -17.68 -3.16
CA LEU A 117 -10.64 -18.82 -2.67
C LEU A 117 -10.37 -18.74 -1.17
N THR A 118 -10.97 -19.62 -0.39
CA THR A 118 -10.78 -19.62 1.08
C THR A 118 -9.45 -20.23 1.55
N ARG A 119 -8.80 -21.05 0.72
CA ARG A 119 -7.56 -21.77 1.04
C ARG A 119 -6.77 -22.13 -0.22
N LEU A 120 -5.47 -22.34 -0.05
CA LEU A 120 -4.64 -23.07 -1.01
C LEU A 120 -4.71 -24.59 -0.74
N PRO A 121 -4.57 -25.46 -1.76
CA PRO A 121 -4.55 -26.92 -1.57
C PRO A 121 -3.28 -27.36 -0.82
N GLU A 122 -3.33 -28.52 -0.17
CA GLU A 122 -2.19 -29.03 0.63
C GLU A 122 -1.01 -29.43 -0.26
N SER A 123 -1.29 -29.87 -1.50
CA SER A 123 -0.27 -30.18 -2.51
C SER A 123 0.35 -28.94 -3.16
N PHE A 124 -0.15 -27.73 -2.91
CA PHE A 124 0.28 -26.51 -3.61
C PHE A 124 1.80 -26.28 -3.51
N PRO A 125 2.45 -26.49 -2.34
CA PRO A 125 3.90 -26.33 -2.21
C PRO A 125 4.75 -27.38 -2.95
N GLU A 126 4.13 -28.31 -3.70
CA GLU A 126 4.84 -29.19 -4.65
C GLU A 126 5.20 -28.49 -5.98
N LEU A 127 4.65 -27.29 -6.24
CA LEU A 127 4.95 -26.45 -7.40
C LEU A 127 6.30 -25.74 -7.23
N GLN A 128 7.37 -26.53 -7.06
CA GLN A 128 8.70 -26.05 -6.67
C GLN A 128 9.36 -25.11 -7.69
N ASN A 129 8.87 -25.05 -8.93
CA ASN A 129 9.39 -24.14 -9.94
C ASN A 129 8.75 -22.75 -9.89
N LEU A 130 7.74 -22.51 -9.02
CA LEU A 130 7.15 -21.20 -8.83
C LEU A 130 8.22 -20.18 -8.42
N THR A 131 8.23 -19.07 -9.15
CA THR A 131 9.05 -17.88 -8.92
C THR A 131 8.19 -16.68 -8.53
N CYS A 132 6.94 -16.61 -9.01
CA CYS A 132 5.99 -15.57 -8.67
C CYS A 132 4.61 -16.18 -8.38
N LEU A 133 4.07 -15.86 -7.21
CA LEU A 133 2.73 -16.27 -6.79
C LEU A 133 1.95 -15.05 -6.32
N SER A 134 0.85 -14.76 -7.01
CA SER A 134 -0.11 -13.72 -6.64
C SER A 134 -1.44 -14.35 -6.24
N VAL A 135 -1.84 -14.09 -5.00
CA VAL A 135 -3.09 -14.59 -4.38
C VAL A 135 -3.72 -13.46 -3.58
N ASN A 136 -3.83 -12.28 -4.20
CA ASN A 136 -4.38 -11.08 -3.58
C ASN A 136 -5.92 -11.12 -3.55
N ASP A 137 -6.53 -10.55 -2.51
CA ASP A 137 -7.99 -10.46 -2.35
C ASP A 137 -8.74 -11.78 -2.61
N ILE A 138 -8.35 -12.85 -1.91
CA ILE A 138 -9.07 -14.13 -1.98
C ILE A 138 -9.77 -14.51 -0.67
N SER A 139 -9.64 -13.69 0.37
CA SER A 139 -10.11 -13.99 1.74
C SER A 139 -9.38 -15.18 2.37
N LEU A 140 -8.08 -15.35 2.05
CA LEU A 140 -7.23 -16.40 2.59
C LEU A 140 -7.01 -16.24 4.10
N GLN A 141 -7.29 -17.29 4.88
CA GLN A 141 -7.16 -17.24 6.35
C GLN A 141 -5.79 -17.73 6.86
N SER A 142 -5.17 -18.67 6.15
CA SER A 142 -3.85 -19.20 6.49
C SER A 142 -3.10 -19.67 5.25
N LEU A 143 -1.78 -19.66 5.34
CA LEU A 143 -0.89 -20.32 4.38
C LEU A 143 -0.70 -21.80 4.75
N PRO A 144 -0.43 -22.69 3.79
CA PRO A 144 0.00 -24.05 4.09
C PRO A 144 1.27 -24.07 4.97
N GLU A 145 1.32 -24.95 5.97
CA GLU A 145 2.44 -25.07 6.91
C GLU A 145 3.79 -25.38 6.22
N ASN A 146 3.74 -25.94 5.01
CA ASN A 146 4.89 -26.30 4.17
C ASN A 146 5.10 -25.32 2.99
N ILE A 147 4.56 -24.10 3.04
CA ILE A 147 4.75 -23.07 1.97
C ILE A 147 6.24 -22.82 1.66
N GLY A 148 7.11 -23.00 2.65
CA GLY A 148 8.57 -22.95 2.51
C GLY A 148 9.19 -23.88 1.46
N ASN A 149 8.46 -24.93 1.03
CA ASN A 149 8.90 -25.83 -0.04
C ASN A 149 8.96 -25.15 -1.43
N LEU A 150 8.37 -23.96 -1.59
CA LEU A 150 8.51 -23.15 -2.80
C LEU A 150 9.87 -22.42 -2.83
N TYR A 151 10.98 -23.16 -2.70
CA TYR A 151 12.32 -22.59 -2.50
C TYR A 151 12.85 -21.72 -3.67
N ASN A 152 12.20 -21.76 -4.84
CA ASN A 152 12.50 -20.89 -5.98
C ASN A 152 11.70 -19.58 -5.99
N LEU A 153 10.73 -19.41 -5.07
CA LEU A 153 9.85 -18.25 -5.04
C LEU A 153 10.66 -16.98 -4.78
N ALA A 154 10.47 -16.01 -5.66
CA ALA A 154 11.11 -14.69 -5.63
C ALA A 154 10.11 -13.59 -5.28
N SER A 155 8.83 -13.75 -5.64
CA SER A 155 7.76 -12.80 -5.34
C SER A 155 6.52 -13.53 -4.82
N LEU A 156 6.04 -13.11 -3.64
CA LEU A 156 4.84 -13.64 -2.99
C LEU A 156 3.92 -12.48 -2.61
N GLU A 157 2.78 -12.40 -3.29
CA GLU A 157 1.77 -11.36 -3.06
C GLU A 157 0.52 -11.97 -2.43
N LEU A 158 0.21 -11.56 -1.21
CA LEU A 158 -0.85 -12.05 -0.32
C LEU A 158 -1.72 -10.90 0.19
N ARG A 159 -1.74 -9.79 -0.52
CA ARG A 159 -2.40 -8.56 -0.10
C ARG A 159 -3.91 -8.74 -0.01
N GLU A 160 -4.56 -7.99 0.88
CA GLU A 160 -6.03 -7.98 1.01
C GLU A 160 -6.62 -9.35 1.37
N ASN A 161 -5.94 -10.12 2.21
CA ASN A 161 -6.45 -11.38 2.76
C ASN A 161 -6.83 -11.25 4.24
N LEU A 162 -7.06 -12.38 4.90
CA LEU A 162 -7.45 -12.49 6.31
C LEU A 162 -6.38 -13.22 7.13
N LEU A 163 -5.11 -13.14 6.70
CA LEU A 163 -4.00 -13.81 7.40
C LEU A 163 -3.80 -13.18 8.78
N THR A 164 -3.74 -14.03 9.81
CA THR A 164 -3.48 -13.58 11.20
C THR A 164 -2.05 -13.87 11.66
N TYR A 165 -1.38 -14.85 11.03
CA TYR A 165 0.00 -15.23 11.31
C TYR A 165 0.68 -15.77 10.05
N LEU A 166 2.00 -15.93 10.12
CA LEU A 166 2.82 -16.54 9.08
C LEU A 166 3.40 -17.88 9.60
N PRO A 167 3.40 -18.96 8.80
CA PRO A 167 3.99 -20.22 9.22
C PRO A 167 5.53 -20.13 9.27
N ASP A 168 6.16 -20.85 10.20
CA ASP A 168 7.62 -20.84 10.39
C ASP A 168 8.38 -21.26 9.12
N SER A 169 7.77 -22.10 8.28
CA SER A 169 8.39 -22.56 7.03
C SER A 169 8.58 -21.45 6.00
N LEU A 170 7.90 -20.29 6.14
CA LEU A 170 8.08 -19.15 5.24
C LEU A 170 9.56 -18.74 5.12
N THR A 171 10.33 -18.94 6.19
CA THR A 171 11.79 -18.69 6.22
C THR A 171 12.63 -19.53 5.27
N GLN A 172 12.07 -20.61 4.74
CA GLN A 172 12.74 -21.47 3.79
C GLN A 172 12.70 -20.89 2.36
N LEU A 173 11.91 -19.85 2.13
CA LEU A 173 11.86 -19.09 0.87
C LEU A 173 13.11 -18.20 0.70
N ARG A 174 14.28 -18.84 0.64
CA ARG A 174 15.59 -18.15 0.66
C ARG A 174 15.87 -17.30 -0.58
N ARG A 175 15.07 -17.40 -1.63
CA ARG A 175 15.16 -16.58 -2.84
C ARG A 175 14.14 -15.44 -2.88
N LEU A 176 13.31 -15.31 -1.86
CA LEU A 176 12.26 -14.31 -1.82
C LEU A 176 12.89 -12.91 -1.82
N GLU A 177 12.52 -12.12 -2.83
CA GLU A 177 12.91 -10.73 -3.01
C GLU A 177 11.75 -9.78 -2.67
N GLU A 178 10.51 -10.20 -2.90
CA GLU A 178 9.30 -9.41 -2.69
C GLU A 178 8.28 -10.19 -1.85
N LEU A 179 7.79 -9.57 -0.78
CA LEU A 179 6.74 -10.11 0.08
C LEU A 179 5.69 -9.03 0.36
N ASP A 180 4.51 -9.14 -0.26
CA ASP A 180 3.36 -8.27 0.01
C ASP A 180 2.35 -8.98 0.92
N LEU A 181 2.25 -8.51 2.16
CA LEU A 181 1.31 -8.96 3.17
C LEU A 181 0.36 -7.83 3.59
N GLY A 182 0.30 -6.74 2.82
CA GLY A 182 -0.50 -5.60 3.21
C GLY A 182 -1.99 -5.94 3.30
N ASN A 183 -2.74 -5.15 4.06
CA ASN A 183 -4.18 -5.29 4.20
C ASN A 183 -4.64 -6.67 4.73
N ASN A 184 -3.91 -7.26 5.68
CA ASN A 184 -4.26 -8.51 6.37
C ASN A 184 -4.67 -8.26 7.84
N GLU A 185 -4.67 -9.28 8.68
CA GLU A 185 -4.97 -9.21 10.12
C GLU A 185 -3.77 -9.68 10.98
N ILE A 186 -2.55 -9.54 10.46
CA ILE A 186 -1.34 -10.05 11.10
C ILE A 186 -1.07 -9.22 12.35
N TYR A 187 -1.04 -9.87 13.50
CA TYR A 187 -0.80 -9.20 14.79
C TYR A 187 0.66 -9.29 15.25
N ASN A 188 1.43 -10.27 14.78
CA ASN A 188 2.86 -10.42 15.05
C ASN A 188 3.61 -11.00 13.83
N LEU A 189 4.85 -10.59 13.66
CA LEU A 189 5.80 -11.25 12.76
C LEU A 189 6.65 -12.25 13.54
N PRO A 190 6.96 -13.43 12.98
CA PRO A 190 7.89 -14.35 13.61
C PRO A 190 9.32 -13.79 13.54
N GLU A 191 10.14 -14.00 14.58
CA GLU A 191 11.58 -13.66 14.60
C GLU A 191 12.31 -14.22 13.37
N SER A 192 11.82 -15.36 12.90
CA SER A 192 12.33 -16.10 11.76
C SER A 192 12.27 -15.29 10.45
N ILE A 193 11.47 -14.22 10.36
CA ILE A 193 11.43 -13.29 9.21
C ILE A 193 12.81 -12.77 8.81
N GLY A 194 13.71 -12.56 9.78
CA GLY A 194 15.08 -12.10 9.54
C GLY A 194 15.96 -13.08 8.75
N ALA A 195 15.49 -14.29 8.48
CA ALA A 195 16.18 -15.28 7.65
C ALA A 195 15.99 -15.07 6.14
N LEU A 196 15.09 -14.18 5.72
CA LEU A 196 14.84 -13.85 4.30
C LEU A 196 15.91 -12.88 3.75
N LEU A 197 17.16 -13.33 3.70
CA LEU A 197 18.33 -12.46 3.44
C LEU A 197 18.33 -11.79 2.04
N HIS A 198 17.52 -12.28 1.10
CA HIS A 198 17.40 -11.74 -0.25
C HIS A 198 16.24 -10.76 -0.42
N LEU A 199 15.44 -10.54 0.63
CA LEU A 199 14.28 -9.67 0.59
C LEU A 199 14.70 -8.22 0.31
N LYS A 200 14.04 -7.61 -0.67
CA LYS A 200 14.21 -6.22 -1.12
C LYS A 200 12.99 -5.39 -0.77
N ASP A 201 11.80 -5.96 -0.94
CA ASP A 201 10.55 -5.25 -0.69
C ASP A 201 9.67 -6.03 0.29
N LEU A 202 9.31 -5.38 1.40
CA LEU A 202 8.44 -5.92 2.44
C LEU A 202 7.30 -4.96 2.70
N TRP A 203 6.09 -5.37 2.34
CA TRP A 203 4.87 -4.61 2.59
C TRP A 203 4.02 -5.28 3.65
N LEU A 204 3.74 -4.56 4.71
CA LEU A 204 2.99 -4.97 5.90
C LEU A 204 1.94 -3.92 6.27
N ASP A 205 1.67 -2.96 5.40
CA ASP A 205 0.70 -1.90 5.63
C ASP A 205 -0.71 -2.45 5.91
N GLY A 206 -1.51 -1.79 6.74
CA GLY A 206 -2.90 -2.20 6.98
C GLY A 206 -3.04 -3.54 7.71
N ASN A 207 -2.21 -3.77 8.72
CA ASN A 207 -2.22 -4.97 9.58
C ASN A 207 -2.52 -4.59 11.04
N GLN A 208 -2.25 -5.48 12.00
CA GLN A 208 -2.50 -5.29 13.43
C GLN A 208 -1.21 -5.37 14.27
N LEU A 209 -0.04 -5.15 13.67
CA LEU A 209 1.25 -5.29 14.33
C LEU A 209 1.40 -4.28 15.47
N SER A 210 1.71 -4.77 16.67
CA SER A 210 2.05 -3.93 17.84
C SER A 210 3.55 -3.66 17.97
N GLU A 211 4.38 -4.56 17.43
CA GLU A 211 5.84 -4.42 17.40
C GLU A 211 6.44 -5.11 16.16
N LEU A 212 7.68 -4.75 15.85
CA LEU A 212 8.52 -5.48 14.89
C LEU A 212 9.58 -6.28 15.66
N PRO A 213 9.89 -7.53 15.26
CA PRO A 213 10.94 -8.32 15.87
C PRO A 213 12.32 -7.67 15.61
N GLN A 214 13.25 -7.81 16.55
CA GLN A 214 14.61 -7.29 16.41
C GLN A 214 15.33 -7.87 15.18
N GLU A 215 14.98 -9.09 14.77
CA GLU A 215 15.53 -9.81 13.64
C GLU A 215 15.21 -9.13 12.30
N ILE A 216 14.28 -8.17 12.25
CA ILE A 216 14.07 -7.33 11.07
C ILE A 216 15.38 -6.66 10.61
N GLY A 217 16.26 -6.33 11.56
CA GLY A 217 17.58 -5.75 11.29
C GLY A 217 18.52 -6.67 10.51
N ASN A 218 18.20 -7.95 10.36
CA ASN A 218 19.00 -8.90 9.56
C ASN A 218 18.76 -8.75 8.05
N LEU A 219 17.69 -8.07 7.63
CA LEU A 219 17.31 -7.88 6.22
C LEU A 219 18.16 -6.80 5.54
N LYS A 220 19.46 -7.04 5.42
CA LYS A 220 20.45 -6.05 4.94
C LYS A 220 20.26 -5.62 3.49
N ASN A 221 19.55 -6.41 2.69
CA ASN A 221 19.23 -6.14 1.29
C ASN A 221 17.88 -5.44 1.10
N LEU A 222 17.13 -5.21 2.19
CA LEU A 222 15.83 -4.56 2.14
C LEU A 222 16.01 -3.11 1.66
N LEU A 223 15.25 -2.74 0.64
CA LEU A 223 15.20 -1.44 -0.01
C LEU A 223 13.95 -0.69 0.45
N CYS A 224 12.79 -1.37 0.44
CA CYS A 224 11.52 -0.82 0.87
C CYS A 224 10.95 -1.58 2.07
N LEU A 225 10.55 -0.83 3.10
CA LEU A 225 9.74 -1.31 4.21
C LEU A 225 8.52 -0.41 4.39
N ASP A 226 7.34 -0.97 4.18
CA ASP A 226 6.07 -0.32 4.51
C ASP A 226 5.37 -1.08 5.64
N VAL A 227 5.23 -0.42 6.79
CA VAL A 227 4.52 -0.93 7.98
C VAL A 227 3.46 0.09 8.43
N SER A 228 2.97 0.91 7.49
CA SER A 228 1.93 1.90 7.78
C SER A 228 0.60 1.27 8.21
N GLU A 229 -0.30 2.05 8.79
CA GLU A 229 -1.64 1.57 9.17
C GLU A 229 -1.58 0.31 10.06
N ASN A 230 -0.75 0.37 11.10
CA ASN A 230 -0.58 -0.68 12.10
C ASN A 230 -0.78 -0.10 13.51
N ARG A 231 -0.33 -0.82 14.55
CA ARG A 231 -0.45 -0.42 15.95
C ARG A 231 0.92 -0.30 16.62
N LEU A 232 1.97 0.00 15.86
CA LEU A 232 3.34 0.05 16.36
C LEU A 232 3.51 1.19 17.36
N GLU A 233 3.90 0.86 18.60
CA GLU A 233 4.21 1.86 19.63
C GLU A 233 5.69 2.31 19.59
N ARG A 234 6.57 1.43 19.09
CA ARG A 234 8.01 1.68 18.95
C ARG A 234 8.58 0.93 17.76
N LEU A 235 9.74 1.38 17.29
CA LEU A 235 10.61 0.62 16.39
C LEU A 235 11.78 0.01 17.19
N PRO A 236 12.27 -1.19 16.83
CA PRO A 236 13.47 -1.75 17.41
C PRO A 236 14.73 -0.94 17.00
N GLU A 237 15.76 -0.88 17.85
CA GLU A 237 17.04 -0.24 17.52
C GLU A 237 17.76 -0.96 16.35
N GLU A 238 17.47 -2.24 16.19
CA GLU A 238 17.93 -3.11 15.12
C GLU A 238 17.42 -2.69 13.75
N ILE A 239 16.45 -1.78 13.64
CA ILE A 239 16.08 -1.16 12.35
C ILE A 239 17.30 -0.57 11.63
N SER A 240 18.33 -0.17 12.39
CA SER A 240 19.61 0.29 11.88
C SER A 240 20.41 -0.75 11.08
N GLY A 241 20.05 -2.03 11.17
CA GLY A 241 20.61 -3.13 10.40
C GLY A 241 20.15 -3.16 8.93
N LEU A 242 19.08 -2.44 8.59
CA LEU A 242 18.55 -2.31 7.23
C LEU A 242 19.43 -1.40 6.35
N THR A 243 20.71 -1.74 6.22
CA THR A 243 21.75 -0.86 5.63
C THR A 243 21.53 -0.47 4.16
N SER A 244 20.65 -1.17 3.45
CA SER A 244 20.29 -0.87 2.06
C SER A 244 19.00 -0.08 1.91
N LEU A 245 18.28 0.19 3.00
CA LEU A 245 16.94 0.78 2.97
C LEU A 245 16.96 2.17 2.35
N THR A 246 16.08 2.37 1.37
CA THR A 246 15.85 3.64 0.67
C THR A 246 14.50 4.24 1.07
N ASP A 247 13.51 3.40 1.36
CA ASP A 247 12.13 3.79 1.60
C ASP A 247 11.64 3.18 2.91
N LEU A 248 11.29 4.04 3.87
CA LEU A 248 10.70 3.63 5.14
C LEU A 248 9.38 4.37 5.34
N VAL A 249 8.28 3.63 5.26
CA VAL A 249 6.91 4.12 5.44
C VAL A 249 6.33 3.51 6.71
N ILE A 250 6.04 4.36 7.68
CA ILE A 250 5.62 4.02 9.05
C ILE A 250 4.41 4.85 9.49
N SER A 251 3.74 5.48 8.52
CA SER A 251 2.60 6.37 8.71
C SER A 251 1.44 5.67 9.43
N GLN A 252 0.56 6.40 10.10
CA GLN A 252 -0.63 5.82 10.74
C GLN A 252 -0.31 4.71 11.74
N ASN A 253 0.51 5.03 12.73
CA ASN A 253 0.90 4.14 13.83
C ASN A 253 0.78 4.89 15.17
N LEU A 254 1.30 4.30 16.26
CA LEU A 254 1.23 4.85 17.61
C LEU A 254 2.60 5.29 18.14
N LEU A 255 3.57 5.55 17.25
CA LEU A 255 4.97 5.83 17.62
C LEU A 255 5.09 7.12 18.41
N GLU A 256 5.72 7.06 19.58
CA GLU A 256 6.06 8.25 20.39
C GLU A 256 7.46 8.80 20.10
N MET A 257 8.35 7.95 19.58
CA MET A 257 9.72 8.29 19.20
C MET A 257 10.23 7.41 18.05
N ILE A 258 11.23 7.93 17.34
CA ILE A 258 12.05 7.18 16.39
C ILE A 258 13.40 6.86 17.08
N PRO A 259 13.93 5.63 16.99
CA PRO A 259 15.20 5.26 17.60
C PRO A 259 16.39 6.00 17.00
N ASP A 260 17.45 6.22 17.79
CA ASP A 260 18.69 6.87 17.32
C ASP A 260 19.38 6.04 16.22
N GLY A 261 19.12 4.73 16.17
CA GLY A 261 19.55 3.84 15.09
C GLY A 261 19.21 4.32 13.67
N ILE A 262 18.18 5.16 13.49
CA ILE A 262 17.78 5.69 12.18
C ILE A 262 18.92 6.40 11.44
N GLY A 263 19.81 7.09 12.16
CA GLY A 263 20.93 7.84 11.57
C GLY A 263 21.99 6.96 10.90
N LYS A 264 21.94 5.64 11.10
CA LYS A 264 22.80 4.66 10.41
C LYS A 264 22.29 4.32 9.00
N LEU A 265 21.05 4.64 8.66
CA LEU A 265 20.45 4.34 7.35
C LEU A 265 20.90 5.37 6.30
N LYS A 266 22.17 5.28 5.88
CA LYS A 266 22.80 6.26 4.98
C LYS A 266 22.22 6.32 3.57
N LYS A 267 21.49 5.28 3.15
CA LYS A 267 20.80 5.21 1.85
C LYS A 267 19.34 5.65 1.92
N LEU A 268 18.81 5.91 3.12
CA LEU A 268 17.42 6.29 3.29
C LEU A 268 17.14 7.60 2.55
N SER A 269 16.22 7.54 1.59
CA SER A 269 15.79 8.64 0.73
C SER A 269 14.43 9.17 1.16
N ILE A 270 13.50 8.27 1.48
CA ILE A 270 12.13 8.61 1.84
C ILE A 270 11.85 8.09 3.25
N LEU A 271 11.45 9.00 4.14
CA LEU A 271 10.97 8.68 5.48
C LEU A 271 9.58 9.30 5.71
N LYS A 272 8.56 8.44 5.81
CA LYS A 272 7.17 8.85 6.09
C LYS A 272 6.73 8.32 7.43
N VAL A 273 6.44 9.23 8.35
CA VAL A 273 6.05 8.96 9.75
C VAL A 273 4.87 9.82 10.15
N ASP A 274 4.03 10.22 9.18
CA ASP A 274 2.82 10.98 9.43
C ASP A 274 1.78 10.20 10.23
N GLN A 275 0.84 10.92 10.86
CA GLN A 275 -0.24 10.35 11.67
C GLN A 275 0.27 9.38 12.74
N ASN A 276 1.22 9.87 13.54
CA ASN A 276 1.80 9.16 14.69
C ASN A 276 1.68 10.02 15.95
N ARG A 277 2.36 9.64 17.04
CA ARG A 277 2.35 10.37 18.32
C ARG A 277 3.71 10.97 18.65
N LEU A 278 4.56 11.23 17.64
CA LEU A 278 5.94 11.67 17.85
C LEU A 278 5.97 12.99 18.61
N THR A 279 6.64 13.00 19.76
CA THR A 279 6.84 14.21 20.57
C THR A 279 8.15 14.92 20.22
N GLN A 280 9.12 14.16 19.71
CA GLN A 280 10.42 14.62 19.27
C GLN A 280 10.93 13.76 18.12
N LEU A 281 11.84 14.32 17.33
CA LEU A 281 12.61 13.62 16.33
C LEU A 281 14.08 13.60 16.80
N PRO A 282 14.78 12.45 16.77
CA PRO A 282 16.13 12.33 17.30
C PRO A 282 17.13 13.17 16.48
N GLU A 283 18.21 13.62 17.13
CA GLU A 283 19.30 14.31 16.43
C GLU A 283 20.02 13.41 15.40
N ALA A 284 19.87 12.09 15.52
CA ALA A 284 20.37 11.12 14.56
C ALA A 284 19.70 11.23 13.18
N VAL A 285 18.50 11.82 13.06
CA VAL A 285 17.81 11.97 11.77
C VAL A 285 18.67 12.74 10.76
N GLY A 286 19.42 13.75 11.21
CA GLY A 286 20.30 14.54 10.34
C GLY A 286 21.50 13.77 9.81
N ASP A 287 21.75 12.56 10.29
CA ASP A 287 22.80 11.68 9.77
C ASP A 287 22.29 10.79 8.62
N CYS A 288 20.99 10.86 8.25
CA CYS A 288 20.43 10.25 7.04
C CYS A 288 20.82 11.06 5.79
N GLU A 289 22.09 10.98 5.38
CA GLU A 289 22.70 11.84 4.35
C GLU A 289 22.01 11.82 2.97
N SER A 290 21.27 10.74 2.66
CA SER A 290 20.57 10.57 1.40
C SER A 290 19.11 11.05 1.43
N LEU A 291 18.60 11.53 2.56
CA LEU A 291 17.18 11.84 2.72
C LEU A 291 16.74 12.98 1.80
N THR A 292 15.74 12.72 0.97
CA THR A 292 15.14 13.64 0.00
C THR A 292 13.72 14.04 0.36
N GLU A 293 12.97 13.16 1.03
CA GLU A 293 11.61 13.39 1.49
C GLU A 293 11.44 12.98 2.96
N LEU A 294 10.95 13.92 3.77
CA LEU A 294 10.62 13.69 5.18
C LEU A 294 9.20 14.20 5.46
N VAL A 295 8.30 13.27 5.79
CA VAL A 295 6.89 13.55 6.08
C VAL A 295 6.60 13.24 7.55
N LEU A 296 6.25 14.27 8.31
CA LEU A 296 6.01 14.29 9.75
C LEU A 296 4.60 14.80 10.09
N THR A 297 3.73 14.95 9.10
CA THR A 297 2.39 15.51 9.21
C THR A 297 1.59 14.84 10.34
N GLU A 298 0.79 15.60 11.09
CA GLU A 298 -0.08 15.06 12.14
C GLU A 298 0.67 14.24 13.21
N ASN A 299 1.62 14.91 13.85
CA ASN A 299 2.33 14.40 15.03
C ASN A 299 2.21 15.41 16.20
N GLN A 300 3.00 15.22 17.25
CA GLN A 300 2.99 16.07 18.44
C GLN A 300 4.30 16.82 18.66
N LEU A 301 5.08 17.06 17.59
CA LEU A 301 6.41 17.65 17.67
C LEU A 301 6.35 19.08 18.22
N LEU A 302 7.21 19.38 19.20
CA LEU A 302 7.35 20.74 19.75
C LEU A 302 8.43 21.56 19.04
N THR A 303 9.46 20.89 18.52
CA THR A 303 10.59 21.46 17.80
C THR A 303 11.13 20.46 16.78
N LEU A 304 11.79 20.94 15.73
CA LEU A 304 12.66 20.10 14.89
C LEU A 304 14.10 20.10 15.46
N PRO A 305 14.84 18.99 15.37
CA PRO A 305 16.22 18.88 15.86
C PRO A 305 17.18 19.75 15.03
N LYS A 306 18.29 20.19 15.64
CA LYS A 306 19.24 21.08 14.95
C LYS A 306 19.94 20.37 13.80
N SER A 307 20.17 19.07 13.94
CA SER A 307 20.72 18.20 12.91
C SER A 307 19.94 18.19 11.60
N ILE A 308 18.68 18.65 11.55
CA ILE A 308 17.92 18.75 10.29
C ILE A 308 18.71 19.53 9.22
N GLY A 309 19.47 20.54 9.63
CA GLY A 309 20.33 21.35 8.75
C GLY A 309 21.48 20.60 8.08
N LYS A 310 21.77 19.37 8.51
CA LYS A 310 22.75 18.47 7.86
C LYS A 310 22.19 17.81 6.60
N LEU A 311 20.86 17.73 6.45
CA LEU A 311 20.20 17.04 5.33
C LEU A 311 20.28 17.86 4.05
N LYS A 312 21.45 17.83 3.39
CA LYS A 312 21.73 18.66 2.21
C LYS A 312 20.92 18.27 0.97
N LYS A 313 20.42 17.03 0.90
CA LYS A 313 19.61 16.50 -0.21
C LYS A 313 18.10 16.61 0.04
N LEU A 314 17.67 17.07 1.23
CA LEU A 314 16.26 17.15 1.57
C LEU A 314 15.58 18.16 0.64
N SER A 315 14.64 17.67 -0.15
CA SER A 315 13.89 18.43 -1.15
C SER A 315 12.48 18.75 -0.69
N ASN A 316 11.86 17.83 0.07
CA ASN A 316 10.51 17.95 0.57
C ASN A 316 10.50 17.69 2.08
N LEU A 317 10.10 18.69 2.85
CA LEU A 317 9.87 18.58 4.28
C LEU A 317 8.43 18.98 4.60
N ASN A 318 7.63 18.03 5.05
CA ASN A 318 6.29 18.29 5.56
C ASN A 318 6.24 18.02 7.07
N ALA A 319 5.95 19.03 7.86
CA ALA A 319 5.70 18.94 9.31
C ALA A 319 4.40 19.65 9.69
N ASP A 320 3.40 19.59 8.81
CA ASP A 320 2.07 20.14 9.02
C ASP A 320 1.40 19.53 10.25
N ARG A 321 0.43 20.25 10.84
CA ARG A 321 -0.43 19.78 11.93
C ARG A 321 0.36 19.17 13.10
N ASN A 322 1.36 19.91 13.56
CA ASN A 322 2.17 19.57 14.72
C ASN A 322 1.99 20.62 15.83
N LYS A 323 2.86 20.62 16.84
CA LYS A 323 2.85 21.60 17.95
C LYS A 323 4.10 22.49 17.93
N LEU A 324 4.71 22.68 16.76
CA LEU A 324 5.99 23.39 16.61
C LEU A 324 5.86 24.83 17.10
N VAL A 325 6.67 25.22 18.09
CA VAL A 325 6.68 26.59 18.64
C VAL A 325 7.72 27.48 17.95
N SER A 326 8.79 26.85 17.46
CA SER A 326 9.87 27.50 16.74
C SER A 326 10.55 26.53 15.78
N LEU A 327 11.15 27.04 14.72
CA LEU A 327 12.05 26.30 13.84
C LEU A 327 13.51 26.54 14.26
N PRO A 328 14.40 25.53 14.16
CA PRO A 328 15.84 25.72 14.37
C PRO A 328 16.42 26.59 13.26
N LYS A 329 17.37 27.46 13.59
CA LYS A 329 18.09 28.27 12.58
C LYS A 329 18.84 27.41 11.57
N GLU A 330 19.24 26.21 12.00
CA GLU A 330 19.95 25.24 11.18
C GLU A 330 19.13 24.76 9.99
N ILE A 331 17.81 25.00 9.93
CA ILE A 331 16.98 24.70 8.75
C ILE A 331 17.51 25.35 7.46
N GLY A 332 18.19 26.49 7.58
CA GLY A 332 18.89 27.13 6.46
C GLY A 332 20.00 26.28 5.84
N GLY A 333 20.45 25.24 6.54
CA GLY A 333 21.39 24.26 6.04
C GLY A 333 20.80 23.30 4.98
N CYS A 334 19.47 23.16 4.88
CA CYS A 334 18.80 22.33 3.88
C CYS A 334 18.81 23.03 2.52
N CYS A 335 19.98 23.10 1.87
CA CYS A 335 20.19 23.90 0.67
C CYS A 335 19.38 23.45 -0.55
N SER A 336 18.97 22.17 -0.61
CA SER A 336 18.16 21.61 -1.71
C SER A 336 16.66 21.61 -1.42
N LEU A 337 16.22 22.24 -0.33
CA LEU A 337 14.81 22.21 0.08
C LEU A 337 13.96 23.03 -0.89
N THR A 338 13.01 22.39 -1.56
CA THR A 338 12.12 23.01 -2.56
C THR A 338 10.71 23.25 -2.04
N VAL A 339 10.20 22.30 -1.24
CA VAL A 339 8.88 22.37 -0.59
C VAL A 339 9.07 22.25 0.91
N PHE A 340 8.59 23.25 1.64
CA PHE A 340 8.57 23.24 3.08
C PHE A 340 7.18 23.59 3.61
N CYS A 341 6.52 22.62 4.24
CA CYS A 341 5.18 22.78 4.80
C CYS A 341 5.26 22.63 6.33
N VAL A 342 4.79 23.65 7.05
CA VAL A 342 4.65 23.68 8.52
C VAL A 342 3.32 24.28 8.93
N ARG A 343 2.28 24.01 8.15
CA ARG A 343 0.92 24.47 8.36
C ARG A 343 0.36 23.98 9.69
N ASP A 344 -0.59 24.72 10.26
CA ASP A 344 -1.34 24.34 11.47
C ASP A 344 -0.41 23.97 12.64
N ASN A 345 0.55 24.85 12.92
CA ASN A 345 1.50 24.74 14.02
C ASN A 345 1.35 25.93 14.99
N ARG A 346 2.33 26.17 15.86
CA ARG A 346 2.32 27.25 16.86
C ARG A 346 3.48 28.23 16.67
N LEU A 347 4.00 28.34 15.45
CA LEU A 347 5.16 29.19 15.14
C LEU A 347 4.81 30.66 15.36
N THR A 348 5.66 31.36 16.11
CA THR A 348 5.52 32.80 16.37
C THR A 348 6.41 33.66 15.48
N ARG A 349 7.48 33.07 14.95
CA ARG A 349 8.44 33.68 14.04
C ARG A 349 9.10 32.61 13.17
N LEU A 350 9.56 33.01 12.00
CA LEU A 350 10.47 32.21 11.17
C LEU A 350 11.92 32.67 11.41
N PRO A 351 12.91 31.76 11.50
CA PRO A 351 14.31 32.15 11.56
C PRO A 351 14.75 32.78 10.24
N ALA A 352 15.58 33.82 10.30
CA ALA A 352 16.06 34.53 9.11
C ALA A 352 16.85 33.60 8.18
N GLU A 353 17.47 32.56 8.73
CA GLU A 353 18.23 31.52 8.06
C GLU A 353 17.41 30.64 7.11
N VAL A 354 16.07 30.64 7.18
CA VAL A 354 15.23 29.99 6.13
C VAL A 354 15.59 30.50 4.73
N SER A 355 16.06 31.75 4.63
CA SER A 355 16.57 32.34 3.38
C SER A 355 17.80 31.66 2.78
N GLN A 356 18.51 30.82 3.56
CA GLN A 356 19.68 30.07 3.08
C GLN A 356 19.28 28.80 2.34
N ALA A 357 18.02 28.36 2.44
CA ALA A 357 17.46 27.34 1.56
C ALA A 357 17.20 27.96 0.18
N THR A 358 18.24 28.05 -0.65
CA THR A 358 18.23 28.82 -1.91
C THR A 358 17.28 28.27 -2.96
N GLU A 359 17.00 26.97 -2.91
CA GLU A 359 16.09 26.28 -3.83
C GLU A 359 14.64 26.26 -3.35
N LEU A 360 14.32 26.96 -2.24
CA LEU A 360 12.97 26.98 -1.70
C LEU A 360 12.01 27.67 -2.66
N HIS A 361 11.03 26.91 -3.14
CA HIS A 361 10.02 27.37 -4.09
C HIS A 361 8.65 27.52 -3.43
N VAL A 362 8.30 26.61 -2.53
CA VAL A 362 7.02 26.63 -1.83
C VAL A 362 7.26 26.61 -0.33
N LEU A 363 6.71 27.61 0.34
CA LEU A 363 6.67 27.69 1.80
C LEU A 363 5.21 27.81 2.26
N ASP A 364 4.71 26.80 2.97
CA ASP A 364 3.40 26.86 3.60
C ASP A 364 3.54 27.00 5.12
N VAL A 365 3.10 28.15 5.64
CA VAL A 365 3.09 28.49 7.06
C VAL A 365 1.68 28.89 7.51
N ALA A 366 0.65 28.51 6.77
CA ALA A 366 -0.74 28.79 7.14
C ALA A 366 -1.10 28.21 8.52
N GLY A 367 -2.09 28.79 9.20
CA GLY A 367 -2.55 28.27 10.50
C GLY A 367 -1.53 28.37 11.65
N ASN A 368 -0.51 29.24 11.55
CA ASN A 368 0.45 29.52 12.62
C ASN A 368 0.07 30.78 13.43
N ARG A 369 1.04 31.36 14.16
CA ARG A 369 0.88 32.56 15.01
C ARG A 369 1.93 33.62 14.66
N LEU A 370 2.32 33.69 13.38
CA LEU A 370 3.36 34.59 12.91
C LEU A 370 2.90 36.05 13.03
N LEU A 371 3.69 36.87 13.72
CA LEU A 371 3.40 38.31 13.83
C LEU A 371 3.83 39.06 12.56
N HIS A 372 4.96 38.67 12.02
CA HIS A 372 5.60 39.20 10.83
C HIS A 372 6.51 38.14 10.20
N LEU A 373 7.04 38.42 9.01
CA LEU A 373 8.07 37.60 8.37
C LEU A 373 9.41 38.34 8.40
N PRO A 374 10.55 37.66 8.51
CA PRO A 374 11.84 38.33 8.37
C PRO A 374 12.01 38.86 6.95
N LEU A 375 12.75 39.96 6.78
CA LEU A 375 13.02 40.54 5.45
C LEU A 375 13.65 39.53 4.48
N SER A 376 14.40 38.58 5.02
CA SER A 376 15.05 37.52 4.27
C SER A 376 14.08 36.50 3.65
N THR A 377 12.81 36.46 4.09
CA THR A 377 11.75 35.63 3.47
C THR A 377 11.30 36.17 2.11
N ALA A 378 11.76 37.35 1.67
CA ALA A 378 11.63 37.83 0.28
C ALA A 378 12.51 37.03 -0.71
N LEU A 379 12.60 35.71 -0.53
CA LEU A 379 13.18 34.78 -1.48
C LEU A 379 12.37 34.76 -2.78
N LYS A 380 12.95 34.17 -3.84
CA LYS A 380 12.25 33.87 -5.10
C LYS A 380 11.29 32.68 -4.95
N LEU A 381 10.43 32.73 -3.92
CA LEU A 381 9.36 31.74 -3.74
C LEU A 381 8.44 31.80 -4.97
N LYS A 382 8.05 30.64 -5.47
CA LYS A 382 6.94 30.49 -6.42
C LYS A 382 5.60 30.57 -5.68
N ALA A 383 5.55 30.13 -4.42
CA ALA A 383 4.39 30.26 -3.54
C ALA A 383 4.78 30.43 -2.06
N LEU A 384 4.02 31.27 -1.35
CA LEU A 384 4.05 31.49 0.09
C LEU A 384 2.62 31.52 0.62
N TRP A 385 2.24 30.50 1.37
CA TRP A 385 0.91 30.38 1.95
C TRP A 385 0.90 30.85 3.40
N LEU A 386 0.11 31.87 3.69
CA LEU A 386 -0.09 32.40 5.05
C LEU A 386 -1.48 32.08 5.61
N SER A 387 -2.43 31.65 4.78
CA SER A 387 -3.81 31.33 5.16
C SER A 387 -4.44 30.31 4.22
N ASP A 388 -5.33 29.48 4.76
CA ASP A 388 -6.05 28.40 4.08
C ASP A 388 -6.91 28.87 2.90
N ASN A 389 -7.46 30.08 2.99
CA ASN A 389 -8.38 30.67 2.00
C ASN A 389 -7.68 31.71 1.11
N GLN A 390 -6.35 31.68 1.04
CA GLN A 390 -5.58 32.57 0.19
C GLN A 390 -5.82 32.25 -1.29
N SER A 391 -6.13 33.26 -2.10
CA SER A 391 -6.52 33.09 -3.51
C SER A 391 -5.35 33.12 -4.50
N GLN A 392 -4.20 33.64 -4.08
CA GLN A 392 -3.00 33.77 -4.92
C GLN A 392 -1.80 33.13 -4.23
N PRO A 393 -0.88 32.47 -4.95
CA PRO A 393 0.28 31.83 -4.35
C PRO A 393 1.29 32.82 -3.75
N LEU A 394 1.34 34.06 -4.22
CA LEU A 394 2.23 35.10 -3.69
C LEU A 394 1.45 36.38 -3.37
N LEU A 395 1.83 37.01 -2.26
CA LEU A 395 1.25 38.26 -1.78
C LEU A 395 2.21 39.43 -1.99
N THR A 396 1.66 40.64 -2.03
CA THR A 396 2.45 41.87 -1.96
C THR A 396 2.75 42.21 -0.51
N PHE A 397 4.04 42.31 -0.17
CA PHE A 397 4.51 42.64 1.18
C PHE A 397 4.93 44.11 1.31
N GLN A 398 4.78 44.65 2.52
CA GLN A 398 5.31 45.96 2.91
C GLN A 398 6.50 45.75 3.86
N THR A 399 7.53 46.59 3.75
CA THR A 399 8.66 46.59 4.68
C THR A 399 8.36 47.51 5.85
N ASP A 400 8.54 47.01 7.06
CA ASP A 400 8.43 47.76 8.31
C ASP A 400 9.65 47.48 9.22
N THR A 401 9.73 48.13 10.38
CA THR A 401 10.75 47.88 11.40
C THR A 401 10.09 47.40 12.69
N ASP A 402 10.48 46.22 13.15
CA ASP A 402 10.00 45.69 14.44
C ASP A 402 10.51 46.61 15.57
N HIS A 403 9.59 47.24 16.30
CA HIS A 403 9.91 48.18 17.36
C HIS A 403 10.62 47.53 18.56
N THR A 404 10.57 46.21 18.69
CA THR A 404 11.19 45.46 19.80
C THR A 404 12.65 45.12 19.49
N THR A 405 12.93 44.68 18.26
CA THR A 405 14.25 44.17 17.85
C THR A 405 15.03 45.18 17.01
N GLY A 406 14.35 46.16 16.40
CA GLY A 406 14.93 47.10 15.44
C GLY A 406 15.20 46.49 14.06
N GLU A 407 14.79 45.24 13.82
CA GLU A 407 15.01 44.54 12.55
C GLU A 407 13.99 44.95 11.50
N LYS A 408 14.41 44.93 10.22
CA LYS A 408 13.48 45.10 9.10
C LYS A 408 12.65 43.83 8.92
N ILE A 409 11.35 44.00 8.80
CA ILE A 409 10.36 42.92 8.71
C ILE A 409 9.46 43.11 7.50
N LEU A 410 8.78 42.04 7.11
CA LEU A 410 7.73 42.04 6.09
C LEU A 410 6.38 41.83 6.77
N THR A 411 5.41 42.65 6.39
CA THR A 411 4.02 42.56 6.83
C THR A 411 3.06 42.60 5.65
N CYS A 412 1.86 42.06 5.83
CA CYS A 412 0.77 42.12 4.86
C CYS A 412 -0.58 42.01 5.58
N VAL A 413 -1.69 42.08 4.85
CA VAL A 413 -3.05 42.00 5.41
C VAL A 413 -3.35 40.69 6.17
N LEU A 414 -2.57 39.62 5.94
CA LEU A 414 -2.73 38.34 6.61
C LEU A 414 -1.83 38.19 7.85
N LEU A 415 -1.11 39.24 8.25
CA LEU A 415 -0.26 39.29 9.44
C LEU A 415 -0.74 40.39 10.40
N PRO A 416 -0.76 40.15 11.73
CA PRO A 416 -0.39 38.91 12.40
C PRO A 416 -1.39 37.77 12.14
N GLN A 417 -0.89 36.54 12.05
CA GLN A 417 -1.75 35.36 12.03
C GLN A 417 -2.41 35.20 13.40
N LEU A 418 -3.74 35.18 13.42
CA LEU A 418 -4.50 34.88 14.61
C LEU A 418 -4.58 33.37 14.80
N PRO A 419 -4.62 32.87 16.05
CA PRO A 419 -4.87 31.46 16.29
C PRO A 419 -6.16 31.04 15.60
N SER A 420 -6.13 29.91 14.89
CA SER A 420 -7.34 29.23 14.45
C SER A 420 -8.17 28.95 15.70
N GLU A 421 -9.26 29.69 15.93
CA GLU A 421 -10.22 29.35 16.97
C GLU A 421 -10.68 27.90 16.71
N PRO A 422 -10.70 27.00 17.71
CA PRO A 422 -11.45 25.77 17.55
C PRO A 422 -12.86 26.20 17.19
N THR A 423 -13.49 25.56 16.21
CA THR A 423 -14.89 25.80 15.86
C THR A 423 -15.74 25.71 17.12
N CYS A 424 -16.01 26.85 17.75
CA CYS A 424 -16.95 26.97 18.85
C CYS A 424 -18.33 26.83 18.23
N GLN A 425 -18.93 25.65 18.45
CA GLN A 425 -20.35 25.60 18.72
C GLN A 425 -20.66 26.67 19.77
N GLU A 426 -21.66 27.47 19.44
CA GLU A 426 -22.30 28.50 20.26
C GLU A 426 -21.55 29.83 20.46
N ASN A 427 -22.27 30.89 20.06
CA ASN A 427 -22.16 32.28 20.50
C ASN A 427 -21.26 33.22 19.69
N LEU A 428 -21.70 33.53 18.45
CA LEU A 428 -21.77 34.92 18.01
C LEU A 428 -23.22 35.31 17.75
N PRO A 429 -23.68 36.51 18.18
CA PRO A 429 -25.00 37.00 17.83
C PRO A 429 -24.98 37.36 16.33
N ARG A 430 -25.55 36.51 15.47
CA ARG A 430 -25.83 36.87 14.08
C ARG A 430 -27.27 37.35 13.96
N CYS A 431 -27.41 38.52 13.34
CA CYS A 431 -28.67 39.03 12.81
C CYS A 431 -29.41 37.90 12.08
N GLY A 432 -30.66 37.71 12.49
CA GLY A 432 -31.52 36.66 11.97
C GLY A 432 -31.88 36.87 10.51
N ALA A 433 -31.85 35.76 9.78
CA ALA A 433 -32.80 35.37 8.74
C ALA A 433 -32.08 34.38 7.81
N LEU A 434 -31.97 33.10 8.22
CA LEU A 434 -32.12 31.93 7.32
C LEU A 434 -32.04 30.57 8.06
N GLU A 435 -32.49 30.46 9.30
CA GLU A 435 -32.68 29.15 9.94
C GLU A 435 -34.05 28.58 9.54
N SER A 436 -34.11 27.82 8.43
CA SER A 436 -35.26 26.92 8.22
C SER A 436 -35.02 25.72 7.28
N LEU A 437 -33.79 25.36 6.89
CA LEU A 437 -33.62 24.30 5.87
C LEU A 437 -32.44 23.32 6.02
N VAL A 438 -31.71 23.27 7.14
CA VAL A 438 -30.70 22.20 7.34
C VAL A 438 -30.70 21.72 8.78
N SER A 439 -31.69 20.91 9.11
CA SER A 439 -31.66 20.02 10.28
C SER A 439 -31.89 18.61 9.74
N ASP A 440 -30.82 17.83 9.66
CA ASP A 440 -30.75 16.36 9.56
C ASP A 440 -29.56 15.88 8.71
N VAL A 441 -28.34 16.26 9.08
CA VAL A 441 -27.12 15.51 8.71
C VAL A 441 -26.26 15.39 9.96
N PRO A 442 -25.87 14.19 10.41
CA PRO A 442 -24.97 14.03 11.56
C PRO A 442 -23.61 14.69 11.28
N ASP A 443 -23.07 15.39 12.29
CA ASP A 443 -21.81 16.16 12.27
C ASP A 443 -20.53 15.32 11.98
N GLU A 444 -20.64 13.99 11.90
CA GLU A 444 -19.51 13.09 11.61
C GLU A 444 -19.03 13.19 10.14
N ALA A 445 -19.90 13.58 9.20
CA ALA A 445 -19.55 13.58 7.77
C ALA A 445 -18.66 14.75 7.30
N TRP A 446 -18.52 15.80 8.11
CA TRP A 446 -17.70 16.97 7.76
C TRP A 446 -16.25 16.85 8.23
N ASN A 447 -15.99 16.09 9.30
CA ASN A 447 -14.63 15.86 9.77
C ASN A 447 -13.84 14.99 8.79
N GLU A 448 -14.43 13.95 8.21
CA GLU A 448 -13.73 13.05 7.27
C GLU A 448 -13.23 13.76 6.00
N ARG A 449 -13.92 14.81 5.53
CA ARG A 449 -13.51 15.54 4.30
C ARG A 449 -12.25 16.39 4.47
N ALA A 450 -11.86 16.74 5.70
CA ALA A 450 -10.61 17.45 5.98
C ALA A 450 -9.40 16.51 6.20
N VAL A 451 -9.66 15.21 6.37
CA VAL A 451 -8.65 14.16 6.65
C VAL A 451 -7.93 13.70 5.38
N ASN A 452 -8.53 13.85 4.20
CA ASN A 452 -7.99 13.33 2.93
C ASN A 452 -7.16 14.32 2.09
N ARG A 453 -6.78 15.49 2.62
CA ARG A 453 -5.86 16.39 1.90
C ARG A 453 -4.42 16.16 2.32
N VAL A 454 -3.84 15.05 1.88
CA VAL A 454 -2.38 14.94 1.79
C VAL A 454 -1.94 15.82 0.62
N SER A 455 -1.54 17.06 0.92
CA SER A 455 -1.02 17.98 -0.09
C SER A 455 0.38 17.55 -0.53
N ALA A 456 0.45 16.58 -1.45
CA ALA A 456 1.66 16.28 -2.18
C ALA A 456 1.82 17.30 -3.31
N ILE A 457 2.68 18.30 -3.11
CA ILE A 457 3.05 19.26 -4.15
C ILE A 457 4.14 18.60 -5.01
N ARG A 458 3.85 18.36 -6.29
CA ARG A 458 4.82 17.89 -7.29
C ARG A 458 5.01 18.96 -8.35
N PHE A 459 6.26 19.30 -8.66
CA PHE A 459 6.56 20.23 -9.75
C PHE A 459 6.52 19.47 -11.08
N LEU A 460 5.82 20.02 -12.07
CA LEU A 460 5.65 19.42 -13.41
C LEU A 460 6.92 19.49 -14.30
N GLU A 461 8.03 20.06 -13.82
CA GLU A 461 9.19 20.41 -14.66
C GLU A 461 10.31 19.34 -14.69
N ASP A 462 10.23 18.29 -13.86
CA ASP A 462 11.28 17.26 -13.71
C ASP A 462 11.14 16.07 -14.69
N GLU A 463 10.23 16.10 -15.67
CA GLU A 463 10.13 15.03 -16.70
C GLU A 463 11.16 15.15 -17.85
N ARG A 464 12.34 15.75 -17.60
CA ARG A 464 13.39 15.85 -18.62
C ARG A 464 14.67 15.14 -18.19
N ASP A 465 14.86 13.97 -18.82
CA ASP A 465 16.12 13.24 -18.99
C ASP A 465 16.69 12.51 -17.75
N ASP A 466 15.90 11.62 -17.14
CA ASP A 466 16.39 10.53 -16.27
C ASP A 466 16.00 9.15 -16.85
N GLU A 467 16.45 8.85 -18.08
CA GLU A 467 16.42 7.46 -18.60
C GLU A 467 17.48 6.56 -17.94
N ASP A 468 18.35 7.10 -17.07
CA ASP A 468 19.48 6.39 -16.45
C ASP A 468 19.39 6.26 -14.90
N ASN A 469 18.25 6.56 -14.27
CA ASN A 469 18.08 6.34 -12.83
C ASN A 469 17.12 5.17 -12.57
N GLU A 470 17.67 3.98 -12.33
CA GLU A 470 16.99 2.83 -11.69
C GLU A 470 16.58 3.14 -10.23
N THR A 471 16.16 4.36 -9.92
CA THR A 471 15.49 4.68 -8.66
C THR A 471 14.09 4.13 -8.74
N ARG A 472 13.95 2.83 -8.45
CA ARG A 472 12.67 2.14 -8.29
C ARG A 472 11.79 2.95 -7.34
N THR A 473 10.93 3.77 -7.91
CA THR A 473 9.67 4.17 -7.30
C THR A 473 8.90 2.90 -6.98
N LEU A 474 8.33 2.83 -5.78
CA LEU A 474 7.41 1.78 -5.33
C LEU A 474 6.43 1.39 -6.44
N LEU A 475 6.70 0.28 -7.14
CA LEU A 475 5.83 -0.24 -8.19
C LEU A 475 5.19 -1.52 -7.67
N ARG A 476 4.22 -1.33 -6.78
CA ARG A 476 3.29 -2.39 -6.37
C ARG A 476 2.39 -2.74 -7.57
N ARG A 477 2.13 -4.02 -7.81
CA ARG A 477 1.11 -4.43 -8.79
C ARG A 477 -0.27 -3.93 -8.33
N ALA A 478 -1.08 -3.43 -9.25
CA ALA A 478 -2.40 -2.91 -8.91
C ALA A 478 -3.29 -4.01 -8.31
N THR A 479 -3.84 -3.79 -7.12
CA THR A 479 -4.78 -4.75 -6.52
C THR A 479 -6.13 -4.74 -7.25
N PRO A 480 -6.88 -5.86 -7.19
CA PRO A 480 -8.14 -5.95 -7.89
C PRO A 480 -9.24 -4.98 -7.45
N HIS A 481 -9.25 -4.59 -6.17
CA HIS A 481 -10.30 -3.77 -5.59
C HIS A 481 -9.75 -2.62 -4.72
N PRO A 482 -10.33 -1.41 -4.78
CA PRO A 482 -10.04 -0.36 -3.81
C PRO A 482 -10.59 -0.70 -2.41
N GLY A 483 -9.87 -0.30 -1.35
CA GLY A 483 -10.13 -0.70 0.04
C GLY A 483 -11.52 -0.38 0.61
N GLU A 484 -12.29 0.53 0.01
CA GLU A 484 -13.67 0.82 0.43
C GLU A 484 -14.63 -0.36 0.18
N LEU A 485 -14.43 -1.10 -0.93
CA LEU A 485 -15.21 -2.30 -1.25
C LEU A 485 -14.88 -3.47 -0.31
N LYS A 486 -13.70 -3.45 0.32
CA LYS A 486 -13.24 -4.47 1.29
C LYS A 486 -14.04 -4.44 2.58
N ASN A 487 -14.30 -3.27 3.15
CA ASN A 487 -15.10 -3.17 4.38
C ASN A 487 -16.52 -3.72 4.14
N MET A 488 -17.06 -3.48 2.95
CA MET A 488 -18.35 -4.05 2.56
C MET A 488 -18.25 -5.58 2.35
N LYS A 489 -17.24 -6.08 1.63
CA LYS A 489 -17.00 -7.52 1.43
C LYS A 489 -16.82 -8.25 2.77
N LYS A 490 -15.96 -7.75 3.66
CA LYS A 490 -15.74 -8.28 5.01
C LYS A 490 -17.02 -8.30 5.85
N THR A 491 -17.81 -7.22 5.83
CA THR A 491 -19.11 -7.19 6.52
C THR A 491 -20.05 -8.27 5.99
N VAL A 492 -20.10 -8.43 4.66
CA VAL A 492 -20.93 -9.43 3.99
C VAL A 492 -20.45 -10.87 4.26
N GLU A 493 -19.15 -11.11 4.26
CA GLU A 493 -18.56 -12.42 4.57
C GLU A 493 -18.75 -12.83 6.03
N ASN A 494 -18.58 -11.89 6.98
CA ASN A 494 -18.87 -12.13 8.39
C ASN A 494 -20.35 -12.47 8.59
N LEU A 495 -21.27 -11.71 7.95
CA LEU A 495 -22.70 -12.03 7.95
C LEU A 495 -22.98 -13.42 7.36
N ARG A 496 -22.29 -13.80 6.27
CA ARG A 496 -22.43 -15.11 5.63
C ARG A 496 -21.93 -16.24 6.54
N ASN A 497 -20.80 -16.05 7.21
CA ASN A 497 -20.23 -17.02 8.15
C ASN A 497 -21.13 -17.18 9.39
N ASP A 498 -21.67 -16.09 9.93
CA ASP A 498 -22.63 -16.11 11.05
C ASP A 498 -23.93 -16.83 10.66
N MET A 499 -24.44 -16.59 9.45
CA MET A 499 -25.62 -17.29 8.92
C MET A 499 -25.36 -18.80 8.73
N ASN A 500 -24.16 -19.19 8.29
CA ASN A 500 -23.79 -20.59 8.14
C ASN A 500 -23.60 -21.27 9.51
N ALA A 501 -23.01 -20.60 10.49
CA ALA A 501 -22.89 -21.08 11.86
C ALA A 501 -24.27 -21.26 12.53
N ALA A 502 -25.20 -20.32 12.31
CA ALA A 502 -26.57 -20.41 12.80
C ALA A 502 -27.32 -21.62 12.20
N LYS A 503 -27.14 -21.90 10.90
CA LYS A 503 -27.73 -23.08 10.24
C LYS A 503 -27.14 -24.41 10.76
N GLY A 504 -25.86 -24.45 11.09
CA GLY A 504 -25.22 -25.62 11.71
C GLY A 504 -25.79 -25.95 13.11
N LEU A 505 -26.11 -24.92 13.90
CA LEU A 505 -26.71 -25.07 15.23
C LEU A 505 -28.17 -25.56 15.20
N ASP A 506 -28.96 -25.15 14.20
CA ASP A 506 -30.33 -25.67 14.01
C ASP A 506 -30.36 -27.10 13.47
N SER A 507 -29.33 -27.50 12.71
CA SER A 507 -29.18 -28.89 12.21
C SER A 507 -28.93 -29.87 13.36
N ASN A 508 -28.10 -29.48 14.35
CA ASN A 508 -27.82 -30.29 15.54
C ASN A 508 -29.02 -30.41 16.51
N LYS A 509 -29.99 -29.48 16.48
CA LYS A 509 -31.22 -29.59 17.27
C LYS A 509 -32.21 -30.62 16.68
N ASN A 510 -32.16 -30.87 15.38
CA ASN A 510 -33.05 -31.84 14.73
C ASN A 510 -32.58 -33.30 14.86
N GLU A 511 -31.27 -33.55 15.04
CA GLU A 511 -30.78 -34.92 15.29
C GLU A 511 -31.04 -35.41 16.72
N VAL A 512 -31.05 -34.53 17.72
CA VAL A 512 -31.33 -34.91 19.12
C VAL A 512 -32.80 -35.28 19.34
N ASN A 513 -33.73 -34.75 18.53
CA ASN A 513 -35.17 -35.02 18.66
C ASN A 513 -35.63 -36.33 17.99
N HIS A 514 -34.80 -37.00 17.18
CA HIS A 514 -35.17 -38.26 16.52
C HIS A 514 -34.67 -39.53 17.24
N ALA A 515 -33.98 -39.41 18.37
CA ALA A 515 -33.40 -40.54 19.10
C ALA A 515 -34.27 -41.08 20.27
N ILE A 516 -35.44 -40.49 20.58
CA ILE A 516 -36.19 -40.82 21.82
C ILE A 516 -37.40 -41.76 21.61
N ASP A 517 -37.90 -41.97 20.39
CA ASP A 517 -39.14 -42.74 20.16
C ASP A 517 -38.94 -44.19 19.69
N ARG A 518 -38.17 -44.99 20.44
CA ARG A 518 -38.26 -46.47 20.36
C ARG A 518 -38.20 -47.12 21.74
N VAL A 519 -39.30 -47.02 22.49
CA VAL A 519 -39.59 -47.92 23.61
C VAL A 519 -40.54 -49.02 23.13
N THR A 520 -40.02 -50.24 23.07
CA THR A 520 -40.73 -51.50 22.84
C THR A 520 -41.60 -51.88 24.04
N THR A 521 -42.87 -52.19 23.79
CA THR A 521 -43.76 -52.96 24.69
C THR A 521 -43.98 -54.37 24.18
N SER A 522 -43.56 -55.35 24.99
CA SER A 522 -44.11 -56.71 25.15
C SER A 522 -43.35 -57.31 26.35
N VAL A 523 -43.97 -57.83 27.40
CA VAL A 523 -45.18 -58.67 27.48
C VAL A 523 -46.43 -57.95 27.93
#